data_AF-A0A8I1WFT0-F1
#
_entry.id   AF-A0A8I1WFT0-F1
#
_cell.length_a   1.000
_cell.length_b   1.000
_cell.length_c   1.000
_cell.angle_alpha   90.00
_cell.angle_beta   90.00
_cell.angle_gamma   90.00
#
_symmetry.space_group_name_H-M   'P 1'
#
loop_
_entity.id
_entity.type
_entity.pdbx_description
1 polymer ?
#
loop_
_entity_poly.entity_id
_entity_poly.type
_entity_poly.pdbx_seq_one_letter_code
_entity_poly.pdbx_strand_id
1 'polypeptide(L)'
;MDENKLNTLYQKIAETVVETIPEAWSKVFIYGEILEDVQKGFFYYYPEGNESPVYCHDIPEIFEVEKEDYRNLWRQLIDNLKELWKEFRDNEQETWTSLTMMIQSDGEFNIDYDYEDLSDADDYERRIVWEHRHLGLWPEDEDDKEFLEQYLESKKDEK
;
A
#
# COMPACT_ATOMS: atom_id res chain seq x y z
N MET A 1 19.37 13.96 -3.10
CA MET A 1 18.33 13.63 -2.11
C MET A 1 19.00 13.36 -0.76
N ASP A 2 18.40 13.84 0.33
CA ASP A 2 18.92 13.64 1.69
C ASP A 2 18.35 12.36 2.30
N GLU A 3 19.21 11.38 2.59
CA GLU A 3 18.84 10.10 3.20
C GLU A 3 18.14 10.27 4.55
N ASN A 4 18.52 11.27 5.36
CA ASN A 4 17.87 11.52 6.65
C ASN A 4 16.43 12.01 6.46
N LYS A 5 16.20 12.81 5.42
CA LYS A 5 14.87 13.31 5.07
C LYS A 5 13.98 12.17 4.59
N LEU A 6 14.50 11.28 3.73
CA LEU A 6 13.79 10.06 3.32
C LEU A 6 13.44 9.17 4.50
N ASN A 7 14.40 8.88 5.38
CA ASN A 7 14.15 8.06 6.57
C ASN A 7 13.08 8.67 7.48
N THR A 8 13.08 10.00 7.63
CA THR A 8 12.03 10.71 8.38
C THR A 8 10.65 10.52 7.72
N LEU A 9 10.56 10.54 6.40
CA LEU A 9 9.31 10.33 5.67
C LEU A 9 8.82 8.88 5.80
N TYR A 10 9.71 7.90 5.67
CA TYR A 10 9.37 6.48 5.89
C TYR A 10 8.84 6.26 7.30
N GLN A 11 9.48 6.87 8.31
CA GLN A 11 9.06 6.78 9.69
C GLN A 11 7.67 7.41 9.90
N LYS A 12 7.40 8.61 9.36
CA LYS A 12 6.07 9.23 9.43
C LYS A 12 4.97 8.35 8.82
N ILE A 13 5.25 7.74 7.66
CA ILE A 13 4.31 6.81 6.99
C ILE A 13 4.04 5.61 7.91
N ALA A 14 5.10 4.98 8.42
CA ALA A 14 4.98 3.84 9.34
C ALA A 14 4.19 4.19 10.61
N GLU A 15 4.52 5.31 11.27
CA GLU A 15 3.85 5.78 12.49
C GLU A 15 2.36 6.02 12.25
N THR A 16 1.99 6.67 11.15
CA THR A 16 0.58 6.92 10.80
C THR A 16 -0.19 5.62 10.62
N VAL A 17 0.42 4.62 9.98
CA VAL A 17 -0.22 3.31 9.78
C VAL A 17 -0.34 2.54 11.09
N VAL A 18 0.70 2.53 11.92
CA VAL A 18 0.67 1.88 13.24
C VAL A 18 -0.35 2.52 14.17
N GLU A 19 -0.49 3.85 14.15
CA GLU A 19 -1.52 4.58 14.92
C GLU A 19 -2.94 4.24 14.44
N THR A 20 -3.10 3.86 13.17
CA THR A 20 -4.40 3.46 12.61
C THR A 20 -4.84 2.06 13.05
N ILE A 21 -3.92 1.18 13.47
CA ILE A 21 -4.22 -0.23 13.81
C ILE A 21 -4.55 -0.33 15.31
N PRO A 22 -5.80 -0.63 15.71
CA PRO A 22 -6.25 -0.60 17.11
C PRO A 22 -6.02 -1.92 17.86
N GLU A 23 -5.11 -2.77 17.38
CA GLU A 23 -4.78 -4.07 17.96
C GLU A 23 -3.31 -4.44 17.76
N ALA A 24 -2.87 -5.55 18.34
CA ALA A 24 -1.53 -6.07 18.11
C ALA A 24 -1.41 -6.65 16.69
N TRP A 25 -0.31 -6.35 16.01
CA TRP A 25 -0.06 -6.77 14.62
C TRP A 25 1.36 -7.30 14.47
N SER A 26 1.56 -8.17 13.48
CA SER A 26 2.84 -8.82 13.19
C SER A 26 3.54 -8.23 11.97
N LYS A 27 2.76 -7.89 10.93
CA LYS A 27 3.24 -7.42 9.64
C LYS A 27 2.25 -6.46 8.98
N VAL A 28 2.75 -5.49 8.24
CA VAL A 28 1.96 -4.53 7.46
C VAL A 28 2.54 -4.42 6.05
N PHE A 29 1.66 -4.34 5.05
CA PHE A 29 1.99 -3.96 3.68
C PHE A 29 1.22 -2.69 3.31
N ILE A 30 1.93 -1.66 2.90
CA ILE A 30 1.39 -0.35 2.55
C ILE A 30 1.59 -0.15 1.05
N TYR A 31 0.54 0.23 0.36
CA TYR A 31 0.57 0.62 -1.04
C TYR A 31 0.36 2.12 -1.18
N GLY A 32 1.09 2.76 -2.09
CA GLY A 32 0.85 4.14 -2.49
C GLY A 32 0.96 4.28 -4.00
N GLU A 33 0.00 4.97 -4.62
CA GLU A 33 0.00 5.33 -6.04
C GLU A 33 -0.21 6.85 -6.14
N ILE A 34 0.87 7.57 -6.49
CA ILE A 34 0.90 9.03 -6.50
C ILE A 34 1.35 9.51 -7.88
N LEU A 35 0.47 10.25 -8.54
CA LEU A 35 0.73 10.99 -9.78
C LEU A 35 0.16 12.41 -9.63
N GLU A 36 0.27 13.26 -10.65
CA GLU A 36 -0.23 14.65 -10.58
C GLU A 36 -1.72 14.71 -10.23
N ASP A 37 -2.53 13.83 -10.83
CA ASP A 37 -3.99 13.77 -10.63
C ASP A 37 -4.46 12.54 -9.84
N VAL A 38 -3.55 11.64 -9.45
CA VAL A 38 -3.88 10.40 -8.74
C VAL A 38 -3.25 10.39 -7.36
N GLN A 39 -4.07 10.14 -6.34
CA GLN A 39 -3.64 10.01 -4.96
C GLN A 39 -4.38 8.84 -4.32
N LYS A 40 -3.75 7.67 -4.31
CA LYS A 40 -4.28 6.48 -3.65
C LYS A 40 -3.27 5.94 -2.66
N GLY A 41 -3.80 5.38 -1.58
CA GLY A 41 -3.02 4.70 -0.58
C GLY A 41 -3.93 3.87 0.30
N PHE A 42 -3.47 2.66 0.59
CA PHE A 42 -4.14 1.73 1.48
C PHE A 42 -3.10 0.81 2.09
N PHE A 43 -3.49 0.06 3.10
CA PHE A 43 -2.63 -0.96 3.67
C PHE A 43 -3.43 -2.19 4.10
N TYR A 44 -2.71 -3.29 4.20
CA TYR A 44 -3.14 -4.53 4.82
C TYR A 44 -2.23 -4.82 6.00
N TYR A 45 -2.79 -5.27 7.11
CA TYR A 45 -2.01 -5.71 8.26
C TYR A 45 -2.42 -7.11 8.70
N TYR A 46 -1.48 -7.85 9.27
CA TYR A 46 -1.72 -9.17 9.85
C TYR A 46 -1.80 -9.00 11.37
N PRO A 47 -2.98 -9.23 11.99
CA PRO A 47 -3.11 -9.30 13.43
C PRO A 47 -2.14 -10.30 14.04
N GLU A 48 -1.68 -10.08 15.27
CA GLU A 48 -0.77 -11.00 15.94
C GLU A 48 -1.43 -12.38 16.10
N GLY A 49 -0.78 -13.42 15.58
CA GLY A 49 -1.29 -14.80 15.62
C GLY A 49 -2.37 -15.13 14.57
N ASN A 50 -2.63 -14.24 13.60
CA ASN A 50 -3.56 -14.49 12.50
C ASN A 50 -2.83 -14.57 11.15
N GLU A 51 -3.23 -15.53 10.32
CA GLU A 51 -2.69 -15.73 8.97
C GLU A 51 -3.45 -14.93 7.90
N SER A 52 -4.62 -14.38 8.22
CA SER A 52 -5.42 -13.56 7.31
C SER A 52 -5.17 -12.07 7.57
N PRO A 53 -4.87 -11.28 6.53
CA PRO A 53 -4.71 -9.85 6.68
C PRO A 53 -6.07 -9.14 6.82
N VAL A 54 -6.06 -7.98 7.46
CA VAL A 54 -7.19 -7.05 7.57
C VAL A 54 -6.91 -5.86 6.67
N TYR A 55 -7.91 -5.47 5.88
CA TYR A 55 -7.85 -4.28 5.02
C TYR A 55 -8.08 -3.01 5.84
N CYS A 56 -7.29 -1.96 5.59
CA CYS A 56 -7.37 -0.75 6.40
C CYS A 56 -8.74 -0.07 6.40
N HIS A 57 -9.51 -0.16 5.31
CA HIS A 57 -10.83 0.46 5.23
C HIS A 57 -11.91 -0.28 6.03
N ASP A 58 -11.62 -1.51 6.49
CA ASP A 58 -12.54 -2.29 7.33
C ASP A 58 -12.36 -1.99 8.83
N ILE A 59 -11.23 -1.38 9.22
CA ILE A 59 -10.90 -1.03 10.61
C ILE A 59 -12.05 -0.28 11.33
N PRO A 60 -12.68 0.76 10.74
CA PRO A 60 -13.77 1.48 11.41
C PRO A 60 -14.96 0.59 11.77
N GLU A 61 -15.25 -0.42 10.95
CA GLU A 61 -16.36 -1.33 11.18
C GLU A 61 -15.98 -2.43 12.19
N ILE A 62 -14.78 -3.02 12.06
CA ILE A 62 -14.32 -4.11 12.93
C ILE A 62 -14.13 -3.65 14.38
N PHE A 63 -13.62 -2.43 14.59
CA PHE A 63 -13.24 -1.91 15.90
C PHE A 63 -14.13 -0.78 16.42
N GLU A 64 -15.22 -0.48 15.72
CA GLU A 64 -16.12 0.63 16.05
C GLU A 64 -15.38 1.98 16.20
N VAL A 65 -14.33 2.19 15.40
CA VAL A 65 -13.57 3.46 15.36
C VAL A 65 -14.41 4.52 14.65
N GLU A 66 -14.41 5.73 15.21
CA GLU A 66 -15.10 6.87 14.61
C GLU A 66 -14.60 7.13 13.18
N LYS A 67 -15.53 7.17 12.23
CA LYS A 67 -15.20 7.28 10.79
C LYS A 67 -14.43 8.55 10.44
N GLU A 68 -14.58 9.62 11.21
CA GLU A 68 -13.81 10.86 11.00
C GLU A 68 -12.37 10.72 11.50
N ASP A 69 -12.15 10.07 12.64
CA ASP A 69 -10.80 9.83 13.18
C ASP A 69 -9.99 8.96 12.22
N TYR A 70 -10.60 7.88 11.74
CA TYR A 70 -10.01 7.06 10.66
C TYR A 70 -9.71 7.87 9.40
N ARG A 71 -10.66 8.70 8.94
CA ARG A 71 -10.46 9.54 7.74
C ARG A 71 -9.33 10.55 7.91
N ASN A 72 -9.10 11.05 9.12
CA ASN A 72 -7.98 11.95 9.40
C ASN A 72 -6.64 11.23 9.28
N LEU A 73 -6.50 10.05 9.88
CA LEU A 73 -5.30 9.22 9.76
C LEU A 73 -5.05 8.77 8.31
N TRP A 74 -6.09 8.38 7.59
CA TRP A 74 -5.98 8.01 6.19
C TRP A 74 -5.53 9.19 5.31
N ARG A 75 -6.08 10.39 5.50
CA ARG A 75 -5.61 11.61 4.80
C ARG A 75 -4.14 11.90 5.12
N GLN A 76 -3.72 11.74 6.37
CA GLN A 76 -2.33 11.91 6.79
C GLN A 76 -1.39 10.91 6.11
N LEU A 77 -1.83 9.65 5.93
CA LEU A 77 -1.09 8.65 5.16
C LEU A 77 -0.87 9.11 3.71
N ILE A 78 -1.93 9.57 3.04
CA ILE A 78 -1.85 10.10 1.67
C ILE A 78 -0.91 11.31 1.59
N ASP A 79 -1.02 12.24 2.55
CA ASP A 79 -0.16 13.43 2.60
C ASP A 79 1.31 13.07 2.78
N ASN A 80 1.61 12.09 3.64
CA ASN A 80 2.99 11.60 3.83
C ASN A 80 3.54 10.91 2.57
N LEU A 81 2.75 10.08 1.90
CA LEU A 81 3.13 9.45 0.62
C LEU A 81 3.39 10.50 -0.47
N LYS A 82 2.56 11.55 -0.51
CA LYS A 82 2.74 12.66 -1.44
C LYS A 82 3.97 13.51 -1.12
N GLU A 83 4.29 13.70 0.15
CA GLU A 83 5.53 14.37 0.57
C GLU A 83 6.75 13.57 0.12
N LEU A 84 6.72 12.24 0.27
CA LEU A 84 7.75 11.34 -0.26
C LEU A 84 7.88 11.44 -1.78
N TRP A 85 6.78 11.41 -2.52
CA TRP A 85 6.79 11.54 -3.97
C TRP A 85 7.40 12.89 -4.43
N LYS A 86 7.01 13.99 -3.77
CA LYS A 86 7.55 15.32 -4.04
C LYS A 86 9.04 15.40 -3.76
N GLU A 87 9.56 14.70 -2.75
CA GLU A 87 10.99 14.68 -2.46
C GLU A 87 11.79 14.12 -3.64
N PHE A 88 11.29 13.08 -4.33
CA PHE A 88 11.92 12.57 -5.54
C PHE A 88 11.89 13.60 -6.67
N ARG A 89 10.71 14.15 -6.94
CA ARG A 89 10.51 15.17 -7.98
C ARG A 89 11.39 16.41 -7.78
N ASP A 90 11.38 16.98 -6.58
CA ASP A 90 12.06 18.23 -6.25
C ASP A 90 13.59 18.07 -6.23
N ASN A 91 14.08 16.84 -6.10
CA ASN A 91 15.49 16.47 -6.25
C ASN A 91 15.86 16.00 -7.67
N GLU A 92 15.02 16.29 -8.67
CA GLU A 92 15.20 15.90 -10.08
C GLU A 92 15.47 14.40 -10.27
N GLN A 93 14.91 13.56 -9.39
CA GLN A 93 14.92 12.12 -9.57
C GLN A 93 13.69 11.68 -10.36
N GLU A 94 13.81 10.51 -11.00
CA GLU A 94 12.65 9.85 -11.59
C GLU A 94 11.60 9.57 -10.51
N THR A 95 10.37 9.99 -10.77
CA THR A 95 9.25 9.77 -9.84
C THR A 95 8.65 8.40 -10.07
N TRP A 96 8.50 7.64 -8.99
CA TRP A 96 7.78 6.37 -9.00
C TRP A 96 6.28 6.60 -9.24
N THR A 97 5.64 5.64 -9.90
CA THR A 97 4.18 5.60 -10.12
C THR A 97 3.48 5.02 -8.91
N SER A 98 4.05 3.95 -8.36
CA SER A 98 3.58 3.35 -7.11
C SER A 98 4.73 2.88 -6.24
N LEU A 99 4.44 2.61 -4.97
CA LEU A 99 5.38 2.02 -4.04
C LEU A 99 4.70 0.97 -3.18
N THR A 100 5.49 0.04 -2.68
CA THR A 100 5.08 -0.91 -1.65
C THR A 100 6.05 -0.86 -0.49
N MET A 101 5.56 -0.55 0.70
CA MET A 101 6.33 -0.67 1.94
C MET A 101 5.87 -1.90 2.71
N MET A 102 6.83 -2.64 3.26
CA MET A 102 6.59 -3.76 4.16
C MET A 102 7.26 -3.48 5.50
N ILE A 103 6.50 -3.61 6.57
CA ILE A 103 6.95 -3.36 7.95
C ILE A 103 6.61 -4.58 8.79
N GLN A 104 7.57 -5.09 9.55
CA GLN A 104 7.34 -6.11 10.57
C GLN A 104 7.44 -5.50 11.98
N SER A 105 6.69 -6.10 12.90
CA SER A 105 6.64 -5.69 14.32
C SER A 105 7.99 -5.77 15.04
N ASP A 106 8.94 -6.54 14.52
CA ASP A 106 10.32 -6.64 15.02
C ASP A 106 11.26 -5.54 14.48
N GLY A 107 10.74 -4.67 13.61
CA GLY A 107 11.48 -3.56 13.01
C GLY A 107 12.05 -3.84 11.63
N GLU A 108 11.85 -5.03 11.04
CA GLU A 108 12.23 -5.25 9.65
C GLU A 108 11.41 -4.33 8.72
N PHE A 109 12.10 -3.67 7.81
CA PHE A 109 11.53 -2.70 6.89
C PHE A 109 12.06 -2.93 5.48
N ASN A 110 11.16 -2.94 4.50
CA ASN A 110 11.49 -2.94 3.08
C ASN A 110 10.60 -1.95 2.33
N ILE A 111 11.15 -1.34 1.29
CA ILE A 111 10.41 -0.47 0.37
C ILE A 111 10.81 -0.81 -1.06
N ASP A 112 9.81 -0.93 -1.92
CA ASP A 112 9.95 -1.17 -3.35
C ASP A 112 9.24 -0.06 -4.11
N TYR A 113 9.91 0.48 -5.13
CA TYR A 113 9.42 1.57 -5.96
C TYR A 113 9.16 1.03 -7.36
N ASP A 114 7.96 1.26 -7.87
CA ASP A 114 7.53 0.84 -9.20
C ASP A 114 7.32 2.05 -10.10
N TYR A 115 7.76 1.92 -11.36
CA TYR A 115 7.74 2.95 -12.39
C TYR A 115 6.91 2.51 -13.60
N GLU A 116 6.23 1.36 -13.52
CA GLU A 116 5.29 0.94 -14.55
C GLU A 116 4.19 2.00 -14.73
N ASP A 117 3.82 2.25 -15.99
CA ASP A 117 2.70 3.13 -16.31
C ASP A 117 1.38 2.40 -16.02
N LEU A 118 0.63 2.95 -15.07
CA LEU A 118 -0.62 2.36 -14.60
C LEU A 118 -1.87 2.97 -15.29
N SER A 119 -1.67 3.81 -16.32
CA SER A 119 -2.77 4.51 -17.02
C SER A 119 -3.77 3.59 -17.73
N ASP A 120 -3.31 2.42 -18.16
CA ASP A 120 -4.09 1.52 -19.01
C ASP A 120 -4.86 0.44 -18.23
N ALA A 121 -4.53 0.24 -16.95
CA ALA A 121 -5.17 -0.76 -16.10
C ALA A 121 -6.34 -0.16 -15.31
N ASP A 122 -7.35 -0.96 -14.97
CA ASP A 122 -8.38 -0.52 -14.02
C ASP A 122 -7.82 -0.48 -12.58
N ASP A 123 -8.30 0.47 -11.79
CA ASP A 123 -7.83 0.70 -10.42
C ASP A 123 -8.04 -0.52 -9.53
N TYR A 124 -9.18 -1.20 -9.74
CA TYR A 124 -9.59 -2.38 -9.00
C TYR A 124 -8.75 -3.60 -9.40
N GLU A 125 -8.57 -3.82 -10.70
CA GLU A 125 -7.71 -4.86 -11.26
C GLU A 125 -6.26 -4.77 -10.75
N ARG A 126 -5.68 -3.56 -10.71
CA ARG A 126 -4.34 -3.34 -10.13
C ARG A 126 -4.26 -3.77 -8.68
N ARG A 127 -5.30 -3.49 -7.89
CA ARG A 127 -5.35 -3.90 -6.49
C ARG A 127 -5.39 -5.43 -6.37
N ILE A 128 -6.18 -6.12 -7.18
CA ILE A 128 -6.22 -7.60 -7.21
C ILE A 128 -4.83 -8.17 -7.49
N VAL A 129 -4.14 -7.67 -8.52
CA VAL A 129 -2.78 -8.10 -8.85
C VAL A 129 -1.81 -7.83 -7.71
N TRP A 130 -1.91 -6.66 -7.08
CA TRP A 130 -1.04 -6.28 -5.96
C TRP A 130 -1.25 -7.16 -4.74
N GLU A 131 -2.51 -7.43 -4.37
CA GLU A 131 -2.89 -8.31 -3.25
C GLU A 131 -2.38 -9.73 -3.48
N HIS A 132 -2.52 -10.25 -4.70
CA HIS A 132 -1.96 -11.55 -5.04
C HIS A 132 -0.44 -11.58 -4.91
N ARG A 133 0.25 -10.59 -5.49
CA ARG A 133 1.73 -10.54 -5.51
C ARG A 133 2.34 -10.44 -4.11
N HIS A 134 1.75 -9.62 -3.22
CA HIS A 134 2.36 -9.29 -1.94
C HIS A 134 1.78 -10.06 -0.76
N LEU A 135 0.49 -10.42 -0.83
CA LEU A 135 -0.23 -11.08 0.25
C LEU A 135 -0.54 -12.56 -0.06
N GLY A 136 -0.38 -12.98 -1.33
CA GLY A 136 -0.74 -14.33 -1.76
C GLY A 136 -2.25 -14.58 -1.81
N LEU A 137 -3.05 -13.51 -1.79
CA LEU A 137 -4.50 -13.61 -1.79
C LEU A 137 -5.04 -13.94 -3.19
N TRP A 138 -6.20 -14.58 -3.20
CA TRP A 138 -7.01 -14.79 -4.40
C TRP A 138 -8.32 -14.05 -4.20
N PRO A 139 -8.84 -13.36 -5.23
CA PRO A 139 -10.15 -12.73 -5.13
C PRO A 139 -11.23 -13.79 -4.90
N GLU A 140 -12.33 -13.40 -4.25
CA GLU A 140 -13.43 -14.32 -3.95
C GLU A 140 -14.42 -14.45 -5.12
N ASP A 141 -14.65 -13.35 -5.83
CA ASP A 141 -15.53 -13.28 -7.00
C ASP A 141 -14.94 -14.07 -8.18
N GLU A 142 -15.80 -14.75 -8.94
CA GLU A 142 -15.36 -15.61 -10.04
C GLU A 142 -14.84 -14.81 -11.24
N ASP A 143 -15.42 -13.64 -11.54
CA ASP A 143 -14.97 -12.80 -12.65
C ASP A 143 -13.57 -12.23 -12.33
N ASP A 144 -13.35 -11.84 -11.06
CA ASP A 144 -12.05 -11.34 -10.58
C ASP A 144 -10.97 -12.42 -10.57
N LYS A 145 -11.34 -13.67 -10.26
CA LYS A 145 -10.42 -14.83 -10.37
C LYS A 145 -10.03 -15.06 -11.81
N GLU A 146 -11.00 -15.06 -12.73
CA GLU A 146 -10.73 -15.24 -14.15
C GLU A 146 -9.78 -14.15 -14.67
N PHE A 147 -10.02 -12.89 -14.29
CA PHE A 147 -9.11 -11.78 -14.59
C PHE A 147 -7.69 -12.06 -14.10
N LEU A 148 -7.52 -12.42 -12.82
CA LEU A 148 -6.20 -12.66 -12.24
C LEU A 148 -5.48 -13.84 -12.92
N GLU A 149 -6.20 -14.92 -13.24
CA GLU A 149 -5.64 -16.06 -13.96
C GLU A 149 -5.11 -15.66 -15.35
N GLN A 150 -5.89 -14.90 -16.12
CA GLN A 150 -5.48 -14.40 -17.44
C GLN A 150 -4.27 -13.47 -17.33
N TYR A 151 -4.26 -12.57 -16.34
CA TYR A 151 -3.11 -11.70 -16.08
C TYR A 151 -1.84 -12.52 -15.80
N LEU A 152 -1.92 -13.52 -14.92
CA LEU A 152 -0.79 -14.38 -14.55
C LEU A 152 -0.30 -15.24 -15.72
N GLU A 153 -1.17 -15.66 -16.63
CA GLU A 153 -0.80 -16.38 -17.85
C GLU A 153 -0.05 -15.47 -18.83
N SER A 154 -0.56 -14.25 -19.07
CA SER A 154 0.09 -13.28 -19.97
C SER A 154 1.53 -12.94 -19.56
N LYS A 155 1.81 -12.89 -18.25
CA LYS A 155 3.14 -12.61 -17.70
C LYS A 155 4.10 -13.80 -17.72
N LYS A 156 3.62 -15.02 -17.94
CA LYS A 156 4.48 -16.19 -18.15
C LYS A 156 5.03 -16.23 -19.57
N ASP A 157 4.28 -15.72 -20.54
CA ASP A 157 4.66 -15.70 -21.96
C ASP A 157 5.64 -14.56 -22.30
N GLU A 158 5.81 -13.57 -21.42
CA GLU A 158 6.79 -12.48 -21.55
C GLU A 158 8.22 -12.86 -21.11
N LYS A 159 8.47 -14.10 -20.65
CA LYS A 159 9.78 -14.61 -20.21
C LYS A 159 10.43 -15.59 -21.20
#